data_AF-A0A961JUE1-F1
#
_entry.id   AF-A0A961JUE1-F1
#
_cell.length_a   1.000
_cell.length_b   1.000
_cell.length_c   1.000
_cell.angle_alpha   90.00
_cell.angle_beta   90.00
_cell.angle_gamma   90.00
#
_symmetry.space_group_name_H-M   'P 1'
#
loop_
_entity.id
_entity.type
_entity.pdbx_description
1 polymer ?
#
loop_
_entity_poly.entity_id
_entity_poly.type
_entity_poly.pdbx_seq_one_letter_code
_entity_poly.pdbx_strand_id
1 'polypeptide(L)' 'ALDYAHFHARGQACMRASPLTKRYGWAAHYDAAGKLALVDPGSAAYAALAADPELPTAPAMRSKRG' A
#
# COMPACT_ATOMS: atom_id res chain seq x y z
N ALA A 1 15.10 3.83 12.55
CA ALA A 1 14.59 3.51 11.19
C ALA A 1 15.78 3.32 10.26
N LEU A 2 15.68 2.45 9.26
CA LEU A 2 16.72 2.29 8.24
C LEU A 2 16.76 3.52 7.33
N ASP A 3 17.95 3.95 6.90
CA ASP A 3 18.08 5.02 5.91
C ASP A 3 17.60 4.55 4.51
N TYR A 4 17.37 5.51 3.59
CA TYR A 4 16.86 5.23 2.25
C TYR A 4 17.74 4.23 1.48
N ALA A 5 19.06 4.37 1.56
CA ALA A 5 19.98 3.49 0.86
C ALA A 5 19.90 2.06 1.42
N HIS A 6 19.81 1.91 2.74
CA HIS A 6 19.71 0.63 3.43
C HIS A 6 18.37 -0.08 3.18
N PHE A 7 17.27 0.68 3.08
CA PHE A 7 15.96 0.14 2.71
C PHE A 7 15.94 -0.44 1.29
N HIS A 8 16.66 0.19 0.36
CA HIS A 8 16.76 -0.23 -1.05
C HIS A 8 17.94 -1.17 -1.36
N ALA A 9 18.84 -1.42 -0.40
CA ALA A 9 20.02 -2.29 -0.59
C ALA A 9 19.68 -3.78 -0.77
N ARG A 10 18.53 -4.24 -0.25
CA ARG A 10 17.97 -5.56 -0.54
C ARG A 10 16.70 -5.41 -1.36
N GLY A 11 16.51 -6.28 -2.35
CA GLY A 11 15.27 -6.35 -3.10
C GLY A 11 14.10 -6.69 -2.17
N GLN A 12 13.31 -5.68 -1.81
CA GLN A 12 12.08 -5.87 -1.05
C GLN A 12 11.06 -6.58 -1.92
N ALA A 13 10.22 -7.42 -1.32
CA ALA A 13 9.09 -8.01 -2.01
C ALA A 13 8.28 -6.89 -2.67
N CYS A 14 8.22 -6.93 -4.00
CA CYS A 14 7.58 -5.91 -4.81
C CYS A 14 6.06 -5.99 -4.60
N MET A 15 5.56 -5.30 -3.57
CA MET A 15 4.13 -5.07 -3.36
C MET A 15 3.46 -4.40 -4.56
N ARG A 16 4.26 -3.65 -5.34
CA ARG A 16 3.85 -2.96 -6.57
C ARG A 16 3.52 -3.90 -7.73
N ALA A 17 3.85 -5.19 -7.64
CA ALA A 17 3.54 -6.20 -8.65
C ALA A 17 2.33 -7.09 -8.28
N SER A 18 1.71 -6.87 -7.11
CA SER A 18 0.59 -7.69 -6.68
C SER A 18 -0.73 -7.25 -7.33
N PRO A 19 -1.53 -8.16 -7.92
CA PRO A 19 -2.87 -7.84 -8.37
C PRO A 19 -3.85 -7.58 -7.22
N LEU A 20 -3.45 -7.82 -5.95
CA LEU A 20 -4.32 -7.67 -4.77
C LEU A 20 -5.00 -6.30 -4.69
N THR A 21 -4.25 -5.23 -4.85
CA THR A 21 -4.79 -3.87 -4.72
C THR A 21 -5.57 -3.44 -5.96
N LYS A 22 -5.05 -3.73 -7.17
CA LYS A 22 -5.67 -3.29 -8.44
C LYS A 22 -6.86 -4.15 -8.90
N ARG A 23 -6.76 -5.48 -8.78
CA ARG A 23 -7.77 -6.43 -9.27
C ARG A 23 -8.73 -6.87 -8.18
N TYR A 24 -8.24 -7.06 -6.96
CA TYR A 24 -9.01 -7.63 -5.86
C TYR A 24 -9.43 -6.59 -4.81
N GLY A 25 -9.08 -5.31 -4.98
CA GLY A 25 -9.55 -4.22 -4.14
C GLY A 25 -8.95 -4.14 -2.73
N TRP A 26 -7.90 -4.91 -2.43
CA TRP A 26 -7.25 -4.85 -1.13
C TRP A 26 -6.63 -3.48 -0.88
N ALA A 27 -6.66 -3.01 0.37
CA ALA A 27 -5.90 -1.82 0.76
C ALA A 27 -4.49 -2.22 1.20
N ALA A 28 -3.49 -1.60 0.58
CA ALA A 28 -2.11 -1.61 1.09
C ALA A 28 -1.93 -0.36 1.96
N HIS A 29 -2.15 -0.51 3.26
CA HIS A 29 -2.08 0.58 4.22
C HIS A 29 -0.67 0.71 4.79
N TYR A 30 -0.10 1.91 4.72
CA TYR A 30 1.22 2.24 5.26
C TYR A 30 1.03 3.19 6.45
N ASP A 31 1.58 2.83 7.61
CA ASP A 31 1.53 3.68 8.79
C ASP A 31 2.73 4.65 8.86
N ALA A 32 2.66 5.60 9.80
CA ALA A 32 3.73 6.57 10.03
C ALA A 32 5.05 5.94 10.53
N ALA A 33 5.02 4.70 11.03
CA ALA A 33 6.20 3.94 11.43
C ALA A 33 6.85 3.18 10.26
N GLY A 34 6.28 3.29 9.05
CA GLY A 34 6.75 2.60 7.86
C GLY A 34 6.35 1.12 7.81
N LYS A 35 5.36 0.69 8.60
CA LYS A 35 4.80 -0.66 8.52
C LYS A 35 3.73 -0.71 7.46
N LEU A 36 3.59 -1.89 6.86
CA LEU A 36 2.62 -2.19 5.83
C LEU A 36 1.64 -3.25 6.34
N ALA A 37 0.35 -2.99 6.13
CA ALA A 37 -0.72 -3.96 6.30
C ALA A 37 -1.51 -4.13 5.00
N LEU A 38 -1.86 -5.39 4.68
CA LEU A 38 -2.88 -5.69 3.69
C LEU A 38 -4.22 -5.80 4.41
N VAL A 39 -5.17 -4.94 4.04
CA VAL A 39 -6.49 -4.87 4.67
C VAL A 39 -7.53 -5.42 3.71
N ASP A 40 -8.32 -6.36 4.21
CA ASP A 40 -9.39 -7.03 3.46
C ASP A 40 -10.48 -6.02 3.07
N PRO A 41 -10.88 -5.96 1.79
CA PRO A 41 -11.89 -5.01 1.29
C PRO A 41 -13.28 -5.16 1.94
N GLY A 42 -13.61 -6.33 2.49
CA GLY A 42 -14.84 -6.59 3.21
C GLY A 42 -14.78 -6.25 4.71
N SER A 43 -13.65 -5.77 5.22
CA SER A 43 -13.48 -5.50 6.66
C SER A 43 -13.94 -4.10 7.07
N ALA A 44 -14.34 -3.96 8.34
CA ALA A 44 -14.64 -2.66 8.94
C ALA A 44 -13.42 -1.71 8.94
N ALA A 45 -12.21 -2.26 9.07
CA ALA A 45 -10.98 -1.49 8.99
C ALA A 45 -10.80 -0.84 7.60
N TYR A 46 -11.10 -1.58 6.53
CA TYR A 46 -11.07 -1.02 5.18
C TYR A 46 -12.09 0.11 5.03
N ALA A 47 -13.32 -0.09 5.52
CA ALA A 47 -14.36 0.93 5.45
C ALA A 47 -13.97 2.21 6.18
N ALA A 48 -13.34 2.09 7.36
CA ALA A 48 -12.83 3.24 8.10
C ALA A 48 -11.72 3.99 7.35
N LEU A 49 -10.75 3.25 6.79
CA LEU A 49 -9.67 3.83 5.98
C LEU A 49 -10.20 4.52 4.71
N ALA A 50 -11.19 3.91 4.05
CA ALA A 50 -11.79 4.46 2.83
C ALA A 50 -12.66 5.70 3.09
N ALA A 51 -13.18 5.86 4.31
CA ALA A 51 -14.01 6.99 4.71
C ALA A 51 -13.19 8.18 5.24
N ASP A 52 -11.88 8.01 5.47
CA ASP A 52 -11.01 9.07 5.98
C ASP A 52 -10.55 10.00 4.84
N PRO A 53 -11.01 11.27 4.80
CA PRO A 53 -10.62 12.21 3.76
C PRO A 53 -9.20 12.73 3.90
N GLU A 54 -8.62 12.64 5.11
CA GLU A 54 -7.26 13.11 5.39
C GLU A 54 -6.21 12.05 5.05
N LEU A 55 -6.63 10.80 4.82
CA LEU A 55 -5.74 9.71 4.45
C LEU A 55 -5.32 9.83 2.97
N PRO A 56 -4.03 10.07 2.67
CA PRO A 56 -3.59 10.17 1.29
C PRO A 56 -3.72 8.83 0.59
N THR A 57 -4.46 8.79 -0.52
CA THR A 57 -4.64 7.59 -1.34
C THR A 57 -3.98 7.76 -2.70
N ALA A 58 -3.31 6.70 -3.16
CA ALA A 58 -2.66 6.68 -4.46
C ALA A 58 -3.13 5.46 -5.27
N PRO A 59 -3.20 5.57 -6.60
CA PRO A 59 -3.56 4.43 -7.44
C PRO A 59 -2.54 3.31 -7.26
N ALA A 60 -3.05 2.10 -7.01
CA ALA A 60 -2.28 0.88 -6.78
C ALA A 60 -1.16 0.64 -7.82
N MET A 61 -1.45 0.92 -9.09
CA MET A 61 -0.48 0.87 -10.18
C MET A 61 -0.75 2.00 -11.17
N ARG A 62 0.32 2.49 -11.80
CA ARG A 62 0.22 3.39 -12.95
C ARG A 62 -0.35 2.65 -14.17
N SER A 63 -1.15 3.34 -14.97
CA SER A 63 -1.65 2.82 -16.26
C SER A 63 -0.57 2.75 -17.33
N LYS A 64 0.46 3.61 -17.26
CA LYS A 64 1.58 3.64 -18.21
C LYS A 64 2.91 3.54 -17.46
N ARG A 65 3.74 2.55 -17.83
CA ARG A 65 5.17 2.55 -17.53
C ARG A 65 5.81 3.59 -18.45
N GLY A 66 6.29 4.67 -17.85
CA GLY A 66 7.26 5.57 -18.48
C GLY A 66 8.63 5.18 -17.98
#